data_AF-A0A8H5ZV20-F1
#
_entry.id   AF-A0A8H5ZV20-F1
#
_cell.length_a   1.000
_cell.length_b   1.000
_cell.length_c   1.000
_cell.angle_alpha   90.00
_cell.angle_beta   90.00
_cell.angle_gamma   90.00
#
_symmetry.space_group_name_H-M   'P 1'
#
loop_
_entity.id
_entity.type
_entity.pdbx_description
1 polymer ?
#
loop_
_entity_poly.entity_id
_entity_poly.type
_entity_poly.pdbx_seq_one_letter_code
_entity_poly.pdbx_strand_id
1 'polypeptide(L)'
;MCGSSSLSGYVRSQKRQKDLAISQVYTESRWEDVYANLGTYGFAAAGGRLGPVCVPGLLLTGGVNFYGNQVGWSCNTVINYEIVLAEGSVVEANKTHSSDLFWALKGGSSNFDIVTRFDLEIIKSPKVWLAPTPFPRNTWINSSRHETINTWNGLLANNIQAAAMYASNISDPKTHIVPVLVPGDEPLTSVILFYDSEDTSYSEFFKPFYRHSSYKQHP
;
A
#
# COMPACT_ATOMS: atom_id res chain seq x y z
N MET A 1 14.20 4.10 15.38
CA MET A 1 12.95 4.71 15.90
C MET A 1 12.56 5.84 14.98
N CYS A 2 11.26 6.07 14.82
CA CYS A 2 10.72 7.05 13.88
C CYS A 2 10.48 8.36 14.63
N GLY A 3 10.97 9.47 14.10
CA GLY A 3 10.83 10.78 14.73
C GLY A 3 9.37 11.25 14.72
N SER A 4 9.02 12.13 15.65
CA SER A 4 7.81 12.93 15.60
C SER A 4 8.21 14.39 15.42
N SER A 5 8.21 14.92 14.19
CA SER A 5 8.42 16.35 13.99
C SER A 5 7.97 16.83 12.61
N SER A 6 7.41 18.03 12.62
CA SER A 6 6.87 18.80 11.50
C SER A 6 7.78 18.89 10.28
N LEU A 7 7.26 18.39 9.15
CA LEU A 7 7.33 18.90 7.76
C LEU A 7 8.57 19.72 7.36
N SER A 8 9.38 19.14 6.46
CA SER A 8 10.05 19.77 5.28
C SER A 8 11.48 19.28 5.02
N GLY A 9 12.17 18.67 5.98
CA GLY A 9 13.60 18.33 5.85
C GLY A 9 13.92 16.95 5.25
N TYR A 10 13.02 15.98 5.43
CA TYR A 10 13.32 14.54 5.34
C TYR A 10 12.75 13.81 4.12
N VAL A 11 12.05 14.53 3.26
CA VAL A 11 11.65 14.02 1.96
C VAL A 11 12.10 15.04 0.93
N ARG A 12 13.04 14.64 0.09
CA ARG A 12 13.54 15.48 -1.01
C ARG A 12 13.23 14.78 -2.32
N SER A 13 12.22 15.26 -3.02
CA SER A 13 11.93 14.80 -4.36
C SER A 13 12.64 15.67 -5.37
N GLN A 14 13.39 15.05 -6.28
CA GLN A 14 14.00 15.74 -7.41
C GLN A 14 13.66 15.02 -8.70
N LYS A 15 13.30 15.79 -9.73
CA LYS A 15 13.04 15.27 -11.07
C LYS A 15 14.37 15.22 -11.84
N ARG A 16 15.12 14.10 -11.82
CA ARG A 16 16.32 13.95 -12.67
C ARG A 16 16.64 12.52 -13.15
N GLN A 17 16.94 12.48 -14.46
CA GLN A 17 17.59 11.47 -15.33
C GLN A 17 16.74 10.28 -15.86
N LYS A 18 16.60 10.23 -17.21
CA LYS A 18 15.95 9.15 -18.00
C LYS A 18 14.50 8.82 -17.60
N ASP A 19 13.62 9.82 -17.56
CA ASP A 19 12.17 9.67 -17.36
C ASP A 19 11.70 9.07 -16.02
N LEU A 20 12.62 8.67 -15.13
CA LEU A 20 12.33 8.19 -13.77
C LEU A 20 12.33 9.36 -12.79
N ALA A 21 11.23 9.50 -12.04
CA ALA A 21 11.17 10.44 -10.93
C ALA A 21 11.61 9.72 -9.65
N ILE A 22 12.46 10.39 -8.85
CA ILE A 22 13.11 9.80 -7.68
C ILE A 22 12.80 10.64 -6.45
N SER A 23 12.53 9.99 -5.34
CA SER A 23 12.38 10.64 -4.05
C SER A 23 13.37 10.08 -3.03
N GLN A 24 14.16 10.97 -2.45
CA GLN A 24 15.02 10.65 -1.32
C GLN A 24 14.19 10.73 -0.05
N VAL A 25 14.23 9.66 0.74
CA VAL A 25 13.48 9.52 1.99
C VAL A 25 14.44 9.10 3.09
N TYR A 26 14.44 9.85 4.18
CA TYR A 26 15.31 9.59 5.32
C TYR A 26 14.60 8.77 6.40
N THR A 27 15.37 8.14 7.29
CA THR A 27 14.91 7.06 8.18
C THR A 27 13.87 7.41 9.24
N GLU A 28 13.76 8.68 9.59
CA GLU A 28 12.77 9.23 10.50
C GLU A 28 11.39 9.43 9.86
N SER A 29 11.29 9.30 8.54
CA SER A 29 10.07 9.59 7.78
C SER A 29 8.96 8.56 8.05
N ARG A 30 7.72 9.07 8.12
CA ARG A 30 6.49 8.28 8.05
C ARG A 30 5.91 8.32 6.64
N TRP A 31 5.10 7.33 6.29
CA TRP A 31 4.49 7.28 4.96
C TRP A 31 3.53 8.44 4.70
N GLU A 32 2.85 8.96 5.72
CA GLU A 32 2.01 10.16 5.57
C GLU A 32 2.80 11.39 5.11
N ASP A 33 4.03 11.59 5.61
CA ASP A 33 4.89 12.71 5.18
C ASP A 33 5.34 12.53 3.73
N VAL A 34 5.70 11.30 3.36
CA VAL A 34 6.09 10.96 1.98
C VAL A 34 4.94 11.22 1.02
N TYR A 35 3.73 10.78 1.35
CA TYR A 35 2.55 11.01 0.49
C TYR A 35 2.14 12.49 0.44
N ALA A 36 2.19 13.20 1.56
CA ALA A 36 1.90 14.63 1.60
C ALA A 36 2.86 15.42 0.69
N ASN A 37 4.13 15.02 0.63
CA ASN A 37 5.11 15.64 -0.26
C ASN A 37 4.84 15.27 -1.73
N LEU A 38 4.78 13.98 -2.06
CA LEU A 38 4.65 13.50 -3.45
C LEU A 38 3.32 13.88 -4.10
N GLY A 39 2.24 13.92 -3.32
CA GLY A 39 0.91 14.29 -3.80
C GLY A 39 0.85 15.70 -4.39
N THR A 40 1.67 16.64 -3.90
CA THR A 40 1.76 18.00 -4.47
C THR A 40 2.30 18.02 -5.90
N TYR A 41 2.97 16.95 -6.31
CA TYR A 41 3.56 16.79 -7.63
C TYR A 41 2.82 15.77 -8.51
N GLY A 42 1.71 15.21 -8.04
CA GLY A 42 0.94 14.18 -8.77
C GLY A 42 1.65 12.82 -8.81
N PHE A 43 2.49 12.53 -7.82
CA PHE A 43 3.18 11.25 -7.68
C PHE A 43 2.74 10.53 -6.40
N ALA A 44 2.95 9.21 -6.40
CA ALA A 44 2.81 8.34 -5.25
C ALA A 44 4.08 7.50 -5.08
N ALA A 45 4.18 6.79 -3.97
CA ALA A 45 5.21 5.79 -3.74
C ALA A 45 4.56 4.46 -3.37
N ALA A 46 5.21 3.35 -3.72
CA ALA A 46 4.81 2.03 -3.25
C ALA A 46 5.18 1.89 -1.76
N GLY A 47 4.29 2.37 -0.89
CA GLY A 47 4.56 2.50 0.54
C GLY A 47 3.51 1.90 1.46
N GLY A 48 3.62 2.21 2.75
CA GLY A 48 2.70 1.75 3.77
C GLY A 48 1.26 2.19 3.51
N ARG A 49 0.33 1.25 3.69
CA ARG A 49 -1.12 1.50 3.57
C ARG A 49 -1.69 2.34 4.72
N LEU A 50 -0.94 2.44 5.82
CA LEU A 50 -1.26 3.28 6.97
C LEU A 50 -0.20 4.39 7.09
N GLY A 51 -0.66 5.65 7.14
CA GLY A 51 0.19 6.84 7.19
C GLY A 51 1.26 6.84 8.29
N PRO A 52 0.92 6.46 9.55
CA PRO A 52 1.88 6.49 10.65
C PRO A 52 3.01 5.45 10.59
N VAL A 53 2.95 4.50 9.65
CA VAL A 53 3.99 3.47 9.48
C VAL A 53 5.28 4.13 9.06
N CYS A 54 6.38 3.69 9.66
CA CYS A 54 7.69 4.26 9.41
C CYS A 54 8.38 3.59 8.23
N VAL A 55 9.06 4.42 7.44
CA VAL A 55 9.60 4.03 6.14
C VAL A 55 10.62 2.90 6.22
N PRO A 56 11.67 2.95 7.08
CA PRO A 56 12.72 1.93 7.07
C PRO A 56 12.21 0.54 7.42
N GLY A 57 11.36 0.45 8.44
CA GLY A 57 10.81 -0.82 8.88
C GLY A 57 10.06 -1.53 7.77
N LEU A 58 9.28 -0.79 6.98
CA LEU A 58 8.52 -1.35 5.87
C LEU A 58 9.41 -1.72 4.68
N LEU A 59 10.35 -0.85 4.30
CA LEU A 59 11.20 -1.07 3.12
C LEU A 59 12.21 -2.19 3.33
N LEU A 60 12.77 -2.34 4.53
CA LEU A 60 13.78 -3.35 4.82
C LEU A 60 13.21 -4.76 5.00
N THR A 61 11.90 -4.89 5.25
CA THR A 61 11.20 -6.18 5.34
C THR A 61 10.36 -6.49 4.11
N GLY A 62 10.57 -5.76 3.01
CA GLY A 62 9.82 -5.93 1.78
C GLY A 62 8.69 -4.91 1.63
N GLY A 63 7.61 -5.05 2.40
CA GLY A 63 6.53 -4.06 2.46
C GLY A 63 5.39 -4.26 1.45
N VAL A 64 4.18 -4.47 1.98
CA VAL A 64 2.94 -4.61 1.19
C VAL A 64 2.29 -3.24 1.01
N ASN A 65 1.97 -2.91 -0.25
CA ASN A 65 1.48 -1.61 -0.67
C ASN A 65 0.28 -1.73 -1.63
N PHE A 66 -0.41 -0.62 -1.89
CA PHE A 66 -1.56 -0.57 -2.82
C PHE A 66 -1.18 -0.74 -4.30
N TYR A 67 0.05 -0.36 -4.67
CA TYR A 67 0.56 -0.43 -6.04
C TYR A 67 1.24 -1.76 -6.34
N GLY A 68 1.07 -2.79 -5.50
CA GLY A 68 1.85 -4.02 -5.58
C GLY A 68 1.65 -4.80 -6.87
N ASN A 69 0.48 -4.69 -7.49
CA ASN A 69 0.20 -5.30 -8.79
C ASN A 69 0.93 -4.57 -9.95
N GLN A 70 1.38 -3.33 -9.75
CA GLN A 70 2.15 -2.55 -10.73
C GLN A 70 3.66 -2.70 -10.55
N VAL A 71 4.14 -2.66 -9.30
CA VAL A 71 5.58 -2.53 -9.01
C VAL A 71 6.12 -3.56 -8.01
N GLY A 72 5.30 -4.51 -7.58
CA GLY A 72 5.68 -5.51 -6.60
C GLY A 72 5.77 -4.96 -5.17
N TRP A 73 6.69 -5.49 -4.38
CA TRP A 73 6.85 -5.10 -2.98
C TRP A 73 7.47 -3.71 -2.88
N SER A 74 7.24 -2.99 -1.80
CA SER A 74 7.76 -1.64 -1.60
C SER A 74 9.29 -1.58 -1.72
N CYS A 75 10.00 -2.61 -1.25
CA CYS A 75 11.45 -2.71 -1.37
C CYS A 75 11.91 -2.81 -2.84
N ASN A 76 11.06 -3.26 -3.77
CA ASN A 76 11.42 -3.35 -5.18
C ASN A 76 11.60 -1.97 -5.83
N THR A 77 10.93 -0.94 -5.32
CA THR A 77 11.08 0.44 -5.83
C THR A 77 12.27 1.18 -5.25
N VAL A 78 12.99 0.61 -4.27
CA VAL A 78 14.23 1.22 -3.77
C VAL A 78 15.33 1.03 -4.81
N ILE A 79 15.88 2.12 -5.33
CA ILE A 79 16.94 2.08 -6.35
C ILE A 79 18.34 2.23 -5.75
N ASN A 80 18.44 2.82 -4.56
CA ASN A 80 19.70 3.02 -3.85
C ASN A 80 19.47 3.20 -2.34
N TYR A 81 20.41 2.72 -1.52
CA TYR A 81 20.47 2.94 -0.08
C TYR A 81 21.76 3.66 0.29
N GLU A 82 21.68 4.68 1.14
CA GLU A 82 22.84 5.19 1.88
C GLU A 82 22.95 4.44 3.20
N ILE A 83 24.15 3.93 3.51
CA ILE A 83 24.36 2.99 4.61
C ILE A 83 25.62 3.39 5.38
N VAL A 84 25.53 3.39 6.71
CA VAL A 84 26.68 3.45 7.61
C VAL A 84 27.07 2.03 7.98
N LEU A 85 28.22 1.57 7.47
CA LEU A 85 28.78 0.26 7.76
C LEU A 85 29.26 0.15 9.22
N ALA A 86 29.41 -1.07 9.72
CA ALA A 86 29.89 -1.34 11.08
C ALA A 86 31.23 -0.67 11.43
N GLU A 87 32.14 -0.49 10.48
CA GLU A 87 33.40 0.24 10.68
C GLU A 87 33.26 1.78 10.64
N GLY A 88 32.05 2.28 10.42
CA GLY A 88 31.69 3.71 10.43
C GLY A 88 31.80 4.41 9.08
N SER A 89 32.12 3.69 8.01
CA SER A 89 32.16 4.25 6.65
C SER A 89 30.76 4.42 6.08
N VAL A 90 30.55 5.42 5.21
CA VAL A 90 29.28 5.63 4.50
C VAL A 90 29.41 5.11 3.07
N VAL A 91 28.50 4.23 2.68
CA VAL A 91 28.48 3.63 1.33
C VAL A 91 27.11 3.75 0.68
N GLU A 92 27.11 3.71 -0.65
CA GLU A 92 25.89 3.64 -1.47
C GLU A 92 25.73 2.19 -1.97
N ALA A 93 24.57 1.57 -1.66
CA ALA A 93 24.23 0.23 -2.14
C ALA A 93 23.11 0.29 -3.17
N ASN A 94 23.41 -0.16 -4.39
CA ASN A 94 22.50 -0.20 -5.54
C ASN A 94 22.85 -1.38 -6.46
N LYS A 95 22.24 -1.43 -7.65
CA LYS A 95 22.45 -2.53 -8.60
C LYS A 95 23.91 -2.68 -9.07
N THR A 96 24.73 -1.64 -8.99
CA THR A 96 26.12 -1.64 -9.50
C THR A 96 27.18 -1.42 -8.41
N HIS A 97 26.80 -1.04 -7.19
CA HIS A 97 27.69 -0.81 -6.05
C HIS A 97 27.14 -1.52 -4.82
N SER A 98 27.97 -2.31 -4.12
CA SER A 98 27.55 -3.12 -2.96
C SER A 98 26.24 -3.89 -3.22
N SER A 99 26.19 -4.58 -4.36
CA SER A 99 24.97 -5.17 -4.91
C SER A 99 24.43 -6.36 -4.11
N ASP A 100 25.31 -7.03 -3.39
CA ASP A 100 25.01 -8.04 -2.38
C ASP A 100 24.24 -7.43 -1.19
N LEU A 101 24.73 -6.31 -0.66
CA LEU A 101 24.07 -5.56 0.41
C LEU A 101 22.74 -4.95 -0.07
N PHE A 102 22.70 -4.41 -1.29
CA PHE A 102 21.47 -3.91 -1.92
C PHE A 102 20.40 -5.01 -2.04
N TRP A 103 20.80 -6.23 -2.44
CA TRP A 103 19.91 -7.38 -2.47
C TRP A 103 19.46 -7.78 -1.07
N ALA A 104 20.39 -7.86 -0.12
CA ALA A 104 20.14 -8.34 1.23
C ALA A 104 19.17 -7.41 2.01
N LEU A 105 19.26 -6.10 1.81
CA LEU A 105 18.39 -5.11 2.45
C LEU A 105 16.94 -5.13 1.91
N LYS A 106 16.66 -5.79 0.78
CA LYS A 106 15.30 -5.92 0.22
C LYS A 106 14.48 -7.04 0.88
N GLY A 107 14.60 -7.20 2.19
CA GLY A 107 13.88 -8.23 2.95
C GLY A 107 14.63 -8.71 4.20
N GLY A 108 15.92 -8.39 4.32
CA GLY A 108 16.75 -8.84 5.44
C GLY A 108 16.64 -7.99 6.71
N SER A 109 15.68 -7.06 6.79
CA SER A 109 15.41 -6.26 7.99
C SER A 109 16.66 -5.48 8.48
N SER A 110 16.83 -5.33 9.80
CA SER A 110 17.93 -4.59 10.43
C SER A 110 19.17 -5.45 10.73
N ASN A 111 19.48 -6.45 9.89
CA ASN A 111 20.52 -7.44 10.19
C ASN A 111 21.93 -7.08 9.71
N PHE A 112 22.10 -6.08 8.85
CA PHE A 112 23.39 -5.78 8.23
C PHE A 112 24.01 -4.53 8.86
N ASP A 113 23.49 -3.37 8.49
CA ASP A 113 24.08 -2.07 8.82
C ASP A 113 22.98 -1.01 8.98
N ILE A 114 23.38 0.22 9.31
CA ILE A 114 22.43 1.33 9.53
C ILE A 114 22.16 2.03 8.20
N VAL A 115 21.02 1.76 7.59
CA VAL A 115 20.52 2.57 6.46
C VAL A 115 20.14 3.95 6.98
N THR A 116 20.58 5.01 6.30
CA THR A 116 20.30 6.42 6.62
C THR A 116 19.41 7.11 5.59
N ARG A 117 19.42 6.66 4.34
CA ARG A 117 18.59 7.19 3.24
C ARG A 117 18.13 6.09 2.29
N PHE A 118 16.92 6.25 1.77
CA PHE A 118 16.33 5.44 0.72
C PHE A 118 16.06 6.33 -0.48
N ASP A 119 16.58 5.96 -1.66
CA ASP A 119 16.20 6.59 -2.91
C ASP A 119 15.15 5.72 -3.58
N LEU A 120 13.93 6.25 -3.76
CA LEU A 120 12.76 5.54 -4.25
C LEU A 120 12.42 5.95 -5.67
N GLU A 121 12.11 4.96 -6.52
CA GLU A 121 11.34 5.17 -7.74
C GLU A 121 9.88 5.53 -7.37
N ILE A 122 9.35 6.62 -7.94
CA ILE A 122 8.00 7.11 -7.66
C ILE A 122 7.04 6.87 -8.84
N ILE A 123 5.77 6.69 -8.53
CA ILE A 123 4.71 6.30 -9.46
C ILE A 123 3.91 7.54 -9.84
N LYS A 124 3.69 7.77 -11.13
CA LYS A 124 2.77 8.83 -11.59
C LYS A 124 1.34 8.39 -11.27
N SER A 125 0.73 8.99 -10.25
CA SER A 125 -0.59 8.63 -9.73
C SER A 125 -1.27 9.92 -9.25
N PRO A 126 -1.94 10.67 -10.16
CA PRO A 126 -2.53 11.96 -9.84
C PRO A 126 -3.84 11.83 -9.05
N LYS A 127 -4.52 10.70 -9.19
CA LYS A 127 -5.79 10.38 -8.51
C LYS A 127 -5.83 8.90 -8.19
N VAL A 128 -6.66 8.56 -7.21
CA VAL A 128 -6.98 7.18 -6.87
C VAL A 128 -8.47 7.11 -6.55
N TRP A 129 -9.08 5.99 -6.89
CA TRP A 129 -10.40 5.64 -6.41
C TRP A 129 -10.28 4.59 -5.30
N LEU A 130 -10.95 4.83 -4.17
CA LEU A 130 -10.90 3.97 -3.00
C LEU A 130 -12.33 3.73 -2.49
N ALA A 131 -12.71 2.46 -2.36
CA ALA A 131 -13.99 2.10 -1.75
C ALA A 131 -13.79 0.99 -0.71
N PRO A 132 -14.07 1.26 0.57
CA PRO A 132 -14.28 0.19 1.54
C PRO A 132 -15.68 -0.41 1.31
N THR A 133 -15.75 -1.71 1.06
CA THR A 133 -17.02 -2.43 1.17
C THR A 133 -17.34 -2.58 2.66
N PRO A 134 -18.47 -2.02 3.15
CA PRO A 134 -18.67 -1.85 4.58
C PRO A 134 -18.87 -3.17 5.32
N PHE A 135 -18.31 -3.22 6.54
CA PHE A 135 -18.78 -4.08 7.61
C PHE A 135 -20.25 -3.76 7.92
N PRO A 136 -21.19 -4.71 7.94
CA PRO A 136 -22.41 -4.52 8.69
C PRO A 136 -22.06 -4.67 10.18
N ARG A 137 -21.53 -3.62 10.82
CA ARG A 137 -21.29 -3.62 12.27
C ARG A 137 -22.59 -3.43 13.08
N ASN A 138 -23.71 -3.13 12.42
CA ASN A 138 -25.00 -2.87 13.03
C ASN A 138 -26.20 -3.15 12.10
N THR A 139 -26.49 -4.43 11.84
CA THR A 139 -27.90 -4.88 11.89
C THR A 139 -28.29 -5.21 13.34
N TRP A 140 -27.90 -4.32 14.26
CA TRP A 140 -28.49 -4.27 15.59
C TRP A 140 -29.74 -3.38 15.49
N ILE A 141 -30.88 -3.91 15.95
CA ILE A 141 -32.24 -3.35 15.95
C ILE A 141 -33.05 -3.66 14.67
N ASN A 142 -33.37 -4.94 14.47
CA ASN A 142 -34.77 -5.39 14.42
C ASN A 142 -34.83 -6.90 14.70
N SER A 143 -35.74 -7.27 15.58
CA SER A 143 -35.77 -8.50 16.38
C SER A 143 -36.24 -9.77 15.64
N SER A 144 -35.70 -10.07 14.46
CA SER A 144 -35.92 -11.34 13.75
C SER A 144 -34.59 -12.04 13.45
N ARG A 145 -34.01 -12.69 14.48
CA ARG A 145 -32.73 -13.44 14.44
C ARG A 145 -32.53 -14.37 13.23
N HIS A 146 -33.58 -14.80 12.52
CA HIS A 146 -33.48 -15.71 11.38
C HIS A 146 -33.22 -15.04 10.02
N GLU A 147 -33.70 -13.81 9.76
CA GLU A 147 -33.44 -13.12 8.47
C GLU A 147 -32.04 -12.49 8.43
N THR A 148 -31.56 -12.01 9.57
CA THR A 148 -30.23 -11.42 9.69
C THR A 148 -29.13 -12.44 9.44
N ILE A 149 -29.24 -13.66 9.97
CA ILE A 149 -28.24 -14.73 9.79
C ILE A 149 -28.12 -15.16 8.31
N ASN A 150 -29.24 -15.23 7.58
CA ASN A 150 -29.23 -15.58 6.16
C ASN A 150 -28.58 -14.49 5.29
N THR A 151 -28.80 -13.22 5.63
CA THR A 151 -28.16 -12.08 4.96
C THR A 151 -26.66 -12.02 5.28
N TRP A 152 -26.30 -12.41 6.51
CA TRP A 152 -24.93 -12.34 7.02
C TRP A 152 -24.02 -13.44 6.47
N ASN A 153 -24.50 -14.69 6.46
CA ASN A 153 -23.84 -15.77 5.71
C ASN A 153 -23.76 -15.45 4.21
N GLY A 154 -24.78 -14.77 3.66
CA GLY A 154 -24.78 -14.26 2.30
C GLY A 154 -23.68 -13.23 2.03
N LEU A 155 -23.53 -12.21 2.87
CA LEU A 155 -22.47 -11.19 2.72
C LEU A 155 -21.06 -11.76 2.88
N LEU A 156 -20.87 -12.68 3.83
CA LEU A 156 -19.60 -13.39 4.00
C LEU A 156 -19.25 -14.22 2.76
N ALA A 157 -20.18 -15.06 2.30
CA ALA A 157 -20.00 -15.86 1.09
C ALA A 157 -19.76 -14.97 -0.13
N ASN A 158 -20.49 -13.85 -0.24
CA ASN A 158 -20.36 -12.92 -1.36
C ASN A 158 -19.00 -12.22 -1.39
N ASN A 159 -18.49 -11.73 -0.27
CA ASN A 159 -17.18 -11.07 -0.24
C ASN A 159 -16.04 -12.04 -0.51
N ILE A 160 -16.10 -13.25 0.03
CA ILE A 160 -15.10 -14.30 -0.23
C ILE A 160 -15.18 -14.72 -1.71
N GLN A 161 -16.37 -14.94 -2.25
CA GLN A 161 -16.56 -15.30 -3.66
C GLN A 161 -16.15 -14.15 -4.59
N ALA A 162 -16.43 -12.90 -4.26
CA ALA A 162 -16.00 -11.72 -5.00
C ALA A 162 -14.48 -11.56 -4.98
N ALA A 163 -13.85 -11.75 -3.82
CA ALA A 163 -12.40 -11.76 -3.69
C ALA A 163 -11.76 -12.90 -4.51
N ALA A 164 -12.35 -14.09 -4.49
CA ALA A 164 -11.89 -15.21 -5.31
C ALA A 164 -12.06 -14.93 -6.81
N MET A 165 -13.23 -14.43 -7.24
CA MET A 165 -13.47 -14.04 -8.63
C MET A 165 -12.51 -12.94 -9.09
N TYR A 166 -12.23 -11.94 -8.25
CA TYR A 166 -11.23 -10.92 -8.52
C TYR A 166 -9.85 -11.56 -8.67
N ALA A 167 -9.41 -12.33 -7.69
CA ALA A 167 -8.08 -12.95 -7.69
C ALA A 167 -7.85 -13.88 -8.89
N SER A 168 -8.90 -14.58 -9.36
CA SER A 168 -8.80 -15.47 -10.53
C SER A 168 -8.85 -14.76 -11.88
N ASN A 169 -9.45 -13.57 -11.96
CA ASN A 169 -9.69 -12.89 -13.25
C ASN A 169 -8.93 -11.58 -13.40
N ILE A 170 -8.18 -11.16 -12.38
CA ILE A 170 -7.51 -9.87 -12.41
C ILE A 170 -6.50 -9.79 -13.55
N SER A 171 -6.64 -8.79 -14.41
CA SER A 171 -5.68 -8.48 -15.48
C SER A 171 -5.23 -7.02 -15.51
N ASP A 172 -5.92 -6.12 -14.80
CA ASP A 172 -5.54 -4.70 -14.72
C ASP A 172 -4.62 -4.44 -13.50
N PRO A 173 -3.31 -4.21 -13.70
CA PRO A 173 -2.37 -4.02 -12.61
C PRO A 173 -2.66 -2.77 -11.77
N LYS A 174 -3.48 -1.83 -12.27
CA LYS A 174 -3.87 -0.62 -11.53
C LYS A 174 -4.89 -0.89 -10.44
N THR A 175 -5.53 -2.06 -10.43
CA THR A 175 -6.47 -2.45 -9.37
C THR A 175 -5.80 -3.32 -8.33
N HIS A 176 -6.19 -3.15 -7.07
CA HIS A 176 -5.76 -3.96 -5.95
C HIS A 176 -6.90 -4.12 -4.93
N ILE A 177 -6.94 -5.26 -4.23
CA ILE A 177 -7.88 -5.47 -3.13
C ILE A 177 -7.14 -5.80 -1.84
N VAL A 178 -7.66 -5.32 -0.71
CA VAL A 178 -7.21 -5.72 0.62
C VAL A 178 -8.39 -6.38 1.33
N PRO A 179 -8.52 -7.71 1.23
CA PRO A 179 -9.53 -8.44 1.97
C PRO A 179 -9.13 -8.57 3.44
N VAL A 180 -10.10 -8.44 4.32
CA VAL A 180 -9.99 -8.67 5.76
C VAL A 180 -11.01 -9.73 6.12
N LEU A 181 -10.55 -10.78 6.80
CA LEU A 181 -11.38 -11.79 7.42
C LEU A 181 -10.94 -11.92 8.88
N VAL A 182 -11.87 -11.68 9.80
CA VAL A 182 -11.66 -11.89 11.22
C VAL A 182 -12.45 -13.13 11.62
N PRO A 183 -11.79 -14.26 11.96
CA PRO A 183 -12.49 -15.44 12.41
C PRO A 183 -13.08 -15.24 13.82
N GLY A 184 -14.17 -15.93 14.12
CA GLY A 184 -14.85 -15.91 15.42
C GLY A 184 -16.18 -16.65 15.35
N ASP A 185 -16.94 -16.67 16.44
CA ASP A 185 -18.33 -17.19 16.43
C ASP A 185 -19.20 -16.35 15.48
N GLU A 186 -18.89 -15.06 15.39
CA GLU A 186 -19.35 -14.14 14.35
C GLU A 186 -18.13 -13.69 13.51
N PRO A 187 -17.70 -14.45 12.48
CA PRO A 187 -16.69 -14.00 11.52
C PRO A 187 -17.02 -12.66 10.81
N LEU A 188 -16.09 -11.71 10.80
CA LEU A 188 -16.25 -10.43 10.07
C LEU A 188 -15.48 -10.43 8.76
N THR A 189 -16.06 -9.83 7.72
CA THR A 189 -15.36 -9.58 6.46
C THR A 189 -15.51 -8.14 5.97
N SER A 190 -14.46 -7.62 5.35
CA SER A 190 -14.43 -6.33 4.67
C SER A 190 -13.42 -6.39 3.54
N VAL A 191 -13.60 -5.60 2.49
CA VAL A 191 -12.62 -5.49 1.41
C VAL A 191 -12.39 -4.02 1.08
N ILE A 192 -11.13 -3.59 1.08
CA ILE A 192 -10.75 -2.29 0.50
C ILE A 192 -10.48 -2.52 -0.98
N LEU A 193 -11.17 -1.75 -1.83
CA LEU A 193 -10.97 -1.74 -3.26
C LEU A 193 -10.14 -0.49 -3.60
N PHE A 194 -9.01 -0.69 -4.29
CA PHE A 194 -8.08 0.37 -4.66
C PHE A 194 -7.89 0.38 -6.18
N TYR A 195 -8.06 1.54 -6.80
CA TYR A 195 -7.78 1.73 -8.23
C TYR A 195 -6.95 2.98 -8.47
N ASP A 196 -5.81 2.80 -9.13
CA ASP A 196 -4.95 3.88 -9.59
C ASP A 196 -5.49 4.47 -10.91
N SER A 197 -6.49 5.33 -10.79
CA SER A 197 -7.23 5.94 -11.89
C SER A 197 -6.65 7.29 -12.30
N GLU A 198 -6.78 7.63 -13.58
CA GLU A 198 -6.50 9.01 -14.03
C GLU A 198 -7.62 9.98 -13.64
N ASP A 199 -8.80 9.45 -13.30
CA ASP A 199 -10.03 10.17 -12.94
C ASP A 199 -10.66 9.58 -11.65
N THR A 200 -11.97 9.76 -11.44
CA THR A 200 -12.72 9.20 -10.31
C THR A 200 -13.56 7.97 -10.68
N SER A 201 -13.31 7.37 -11.85
CA SER A 201 -14.02 6.16 -12.28
C SER A 201 -13.55 4.93 -11.48
N TYR A 202 -14.42 3.94 -11.35
CA TYR A 202 -14.09 2.66 -10.72
C TYR A 202 -13.80 1.60 -11.79
N SER A 203 -13.01 0.60 -11.43
CA SER A 203 -12.69 -0.48 -12.35
C SER A 203 -13.79 -1.52 -12.47
N GLU A 204 -14.02 -1.98 -13.69
CA GLU A 204 -14.89 -3.10 -14.06
C GLU A 204 -14.58 -4.40 -13.27
N PHE A 205 -13.30 -4.59 -12.89
CA PHE A 205 -12.86 -5.71 -12.06
C PHE A 205 -13.48 -5.72 -10.65
N PHE A 206 -14.08 -4.61 -10.22
CA PHE A 206 -14.78 -4.54 -8.94
C PHE A 206 -16.27 -4.87 -9.02
N LYS A 207 -16.83 -5.09 -10.21
CA LYS A 207 -18.24 -5.49 -10.38
C LYS A 207 -18.67 -6.64 -9.46
N PRO A 208 -17.88 -7.71 -9.23
CA PRO A 208 -18.25 -8.78 -8.31
C PRO A 208 -18.63 -8.31 -6.90
N PHE A 209 -18.04 -7.22 -6.41
CA PHE A 209 -18.30 -6.68 -5.07
C PHE A 209 -19.59 -5.86 -4.97
N TYR A 210 -20.21 -5.52 -6.10
CA TYR A 210 -21.40 -4.65 -6.16
C TYR A 210 -22.69 -5.36 -6.61
N ARG A 211 -22.62 -6.63 -7.02
CA ARG A 211 -23.76 -7.37 -7.61
C ARG A 211 -25.00 -7.49 -6.71
N HIS A 212 -24.86 -7.27 -5.40
CA HIS A 212 -25.95 -7.44 -4.43
C HIS A 212 -26.14 -6.24 -3.50
N SER A 213 -25.35 -5.18 -3.65
CA SER A 213 -25.51 -3.98 -2.84
C SER A 213 -26.58 -3.08 -3.45
N SER A 214 -27.67 -2.81 -2.73
CA SER A 214 -28.60 -1.70 -3.01
C SER A 214 -27.95 -0.31 -2.85
N TYR A 215 -26.63 -0.27 -2.65
CA TYR A 215 -25.82 0.93 -2.61
C TYR A 215 -25.78 1.56 -4.00
N LYS A 216 -26.50 2.66 -4.17
CA LYS A 216 -26.43 3.46 -5.39
C LYS A 216 -25.00 3.97 -5.53
N GLN A 217 -24.46 3.79 -6.73
CA GLN A 217 -23.20 4.35 -7.16
C GLN A 217 -23.27 5.87 -6.95
N HIS A 218 -22.46 6.40 -6.02
CA HIS A 218 -22.28 7.84 -5.90
C HIS A 218 -20.98 8.21 -6.64
N PRO A 219 -21.05 9.18 -7.58
CA PRO A 219 -19.90 9.63 -8.36
C PRO A 219 -18.84 10.33 -7.52
#